data_AF-A0A935V2S0-F1
#
_entry.id   AF-A0A935V2S0-F1
#
_cell.length_a   1.000
_cell.length_b   1.000
_cell.length_c   1.000
_cell.angle_alpha   90.00
_cell.angle_beta   90.00
_cell.angle_gamma   90.00
#
_symmetry.space_group_name_H-M   'P 1'
#
loop_
_entity.id
_entity.type
_entity.pdbx_description
1 polymer ?
#
loop_
_entity_poly.entity_id
_entity_poly.type
_entity_poly.pdbx_seq_one_letter_code
_entity_poly.pdbx_strand_id
1 'polypeptide(L)'
;MKLQRSSRLLVERILLVAGVALSHMAQADFELTAPDGRRILLKDNGTWQHVQASGKDQANDKPSQAGEALLVLESKTETGNGCRFVVLLTNNFPYEIRSLIPYYSVYRANGVIYDTVSSNTGFTAVRPGDKQRREFKFTGIVCQEIARVQVVGGDRCVMGDLHKFTDEKGQCLARLRVVPSDLVRFDK
;
A
#
# COMPACT_ATOMS: atom_id res chain seq x y z
N MET A 1 5.61 17.37 91.95
CA MET A 1 6.02 18.68 92.50
C MET A 1 7.11 19.28 91.59
N LYS A 2 7.30 20.60 91.56
CA LYS A 2 8.15 21.33 90.57
C LYS A 2 9.65 20.99 90.66
N LEU A 3 10.37 21.09 89.53
CA LEU A 3 11.55 21.96 89.21
C LEU A 3 12.18 21.41 87.90
N GLN A 4 12.31 22.13 86.77
CA GLN A 4 12.92 23.44 86.45
C GLN A 4 14.44 23.39 86.22
N ARG A 5 14.84 23.45 84.93
CA ARG A 5 16.09 24.00 84.32
C ARG A 5 15.91 23.88 82.80
N SER A 6 15.72 24.91 81.97
CA SER A 6 16.44 26.18 81.76
C SER A 6 17.85 26.04 81.16
N SER A 7 17.86 25.82 79.84
CA SER A 7 18.50 26.65 78.78
C SER A 7 20.02 26.94 78.77
N ARG A 8 20.52 27.28 77.55
CA ARG A 8 21.91 27.65 77.12
C ARG A 8 22.78 26.43 76.78
N LEU A 9 23.60 26.35 75.72
CA LEU A 9 23.96 27.20 74.55
C LEU A 9 23.96 26.27 73.27
N LEU A 10 24.29 26.61 72.01
CA LEU A 10 24.72 27.85 71.31
C LEU A 10 24.36 27.78 69.78
N VAL A 11 23.89 28.90 69.20
CA VAL A 11 24.16 29.49 67.84
C VAL A 11 24.60 28.61 66.64
N GLU A 12 23.79 28.70 65.57
CA GLU A 12 24.08 28.68 64.10
C GLU A 12 25.00 27.63 63.44
N ARG A 13 24.46 27.01 62.37
CA ARG A 13 24.86 27.13 60.93
C ARG A 13 24.38 25.87 60.18
N ILE A 14 23.97 25.83 58.90
CA ILE A 14 23.58 26.75 57.82
C ILE A 14 23.09 25.82 56.67
N LEU A 15 22.15 26.29 55.85
CA LEU A 15 21.73 25.78 54.52
C LEU A 15 21.09 24.38 54.30
N LEU A 16 19.99 24.47 53.54
CA LEU A 16 19.33 23.51 52.67
C LEU A 16 20.20 22.42 52.01
N VAL A 17 19.63 21.21 51.91
CA VAL A 17 19.54 20.47 50.63
C VAL A 17 18.11 19.94 50.48
N ALA A 18 17.42 20.34 49.41
CA ALA A 18 16.12 19.80 49.02
C ALA A 18 16.16 19.40 47.54
N GLY A 19 15.59 18.24 47.22
CA GLY A 19 15.30 17.81 45.86
C GLY A 19 16.41 17.03 45.13
N VAL A 20 16.01 16.42 44.00
CA VAL A 20 16.76 15.49 43.14
C VAL A 20 16.97 14.10 43.81
N ALA A 21 16.56 12.97 43.23
CA ALA A 21 16.22 12.67 41.84
C ALA A 21 14.89 11.92 41.65
N LEU A 22 13.86 12.62 41.16
CA LEU A 22 12.88 12.01 40.27
C LEU A 22 13.45 12.08 38.84
N SER A 23 14.40 11.19 38.54
CA SER A 23 14.89 11.00 37.17
C SER A 23 13.85 10.24 36.35
N HIS A 24 12.75 10.91 36.01
CA HIS A 24 11.94 10.48 34.88
C HIS A 24 12.82 10.57 33.64
N MET A 25 13.09 9.40 33.05
CA MET A 25 13.83 9.31 31.80
C MET A 25 13.04 10.06 30.73
N ALA A 26 13.58 11.21 30.31
CA ALA A 26 13.15 11.86 29.08
C ALA A 26 13.68 11.01 27.91
N GLN A 27 12.97 9.94 27.58
CA GLN A 27 13.25 9.14 26.39
C GLN A 27 12.87 9.98 25.17
N ALA A 28 13.90 10.43 24.44
CA ALA A 28 13.74 11.24 23.24
C ALA A 28 13.52 10.32 22.04
N ASP A 29 12.30 9.80 21.90
CA ASP A 29 11.87 9.13 20.68
C ASP A 29 11.73 10.16 19.56
N PHE A 30 12.32 9.88 18.40
CA PHE A 30 12.28 10.76 17.23
C PHE A 30 11.40 10.18 16.13
N GLU A 31 10.43 10.97 15.67
CA GLU A 31 9.67 10.65 14.45
C GLU A 31 10.26 11.34 13.23
N LEU A 32 10.49 10.55 12.18
CA LEU A 32 11.01 11.00 10.89
C LEU A 32 10.10 10.50 9.76
N THR A 33 9.89 11.35 8.75
CA THR A 33 9.21 10.96 7.51
C THR A 33 10.27 10.65 6.46
N ALA A 34 10.30 9.41 5.97
CA ALA A 34 11.18 9.01 4.88
C ALA A 34 10.76 9.66 3.54
N PRO A 35 11.65 9.73 2.52
CA PRO A 35 11.32 10.30 1.20
C PRO A 35 10.17 9.60 0.46
N ASP A 36 9.79 8.40 0.90
CA ASP A 36 8.64 7.63 0.41
C ASP A 36 7.33 7.90 1.19
N GLY A 37 7.35 8.86 2.11
CA GLY A 37 6.19 9.27 2.93
C GLY A 37 5.95 8.43 4.18
N ARG A 38 6.74 7.38 4.45
CA ARG A 38 6.55 6.54 5.65
C ARG A 38 7.05 7.24 6.92
N ARG A 39 6.24 7.23 7.98
CA ARG A 39 6.65 7.61 9.34
C ARG A 39 7.44 6.49 10.01
N ILE A 40 8.59 6.85 10.56
CA ILE A 40 9.51 5.98 11.29
C ILE A 40 9.70 6.58 12.68
N LEU A 41 9.44 5.78 13.72
CA LEU A 41 9.84 6.10 15.09
C LEU A 41 11.22 5.47 15.32
N LEU A 42 12.21 6.31 15.59
CA LEU A 42 13.52 5.91 16.08
C LEU A 42 13.51 6.03 17.60
N LYS A 43 13.72 4.91 18.29
CA LYS A 43 13.77 4.83 19.75
C LYS A 43 15.19 5.04 20.26
N ASP A 44 15.30 5.55 21.48
CA ASP A 44 16.59 5.78 22.15
C ASP A 44 17.43 4.50 22.33
N ASN A 45 16.78 3.33 22.41
CA ASN A 45 17.41 2.01 22.48
C ASN A 45 18.07 1.53 21.17
N GLY A 46 18.16 2.40 20.13
CA GLY A 46 18.76 2.08 18.83
C GLY A 46 17.89 1.23 17.91
N THR A 47 16.67 0.87 18.32
CA THR A 47 15.69 0.20 17.44
C THR A 47 14.79 1.22 16.76
N TRP A 48 14.25 0.86 15.59
CA TRP A 48 13.28 1.68 14.88
C TRP A 48 12.04 0.85 14.54
N GLN A 49 10.90 1.51 14.40
CA GLN A 49 9.64 0.88 14.00
C GLN A 49 8.84 1.80 13.08
N HIS A 50 8.07 1.22 12.16
CA HIS A 50 7.09 1.98 11.38
C HIS A 50 5.89 2.36 12.25
N VAL A 51 5.54 3.65 12.28
CA VAL A 51 4.33 4.11 12.94
C VAL A 51 3.17 3.93 11.97
N GLN A 52 2.35 2.89 12.18
CA GLN A 52 1.05 2.82 11.53
C GLN A 52 0.15 3.89 12.14
N ALA A 53 -0.44 4.75 11.29
CA ALA A 53 -1.42 5.72 11.73
C ALA A 53 -2.67 4.97 12.24
N SER A 54 -2.82 4.88 13.56
CA SER A 54 -3.98 4.27 14.20
C SER A 54 -5.19 5.23 14.14
N GLY A 55 -5.71 5.43 12.94
CA GLY A 55 -6.93 6.16 12.63
C GLY A 55 -7.88 5.26 11.86
N LYS A 56 -9.13 5.15 12.31
CA LYS A 56 -10.17 4.39 11.62
C LYS A 56 -10.59 5.13 10.35
N ASP A 57 -10.11 4.70 9.20
CA ASP A 57 -10.83 4.74 7.92
C ASP A 57 -10.14 3.79 6.93
N GLN A 58 -10.75 2.62 6.70
CA GLN A 58 -10.24 1.64 5.73
C GLN A 58 -10.63 2.02 4.30
N ALA A 59 -10.04 3.09 3.76
CA ALA A 59 -9.79 3.16 2.34
C ALA A 59 -8.66 2.15 2.01
N ASN A 60 -8.85 1.32 0.98
CA ASN A 60 -8.03 0.14 0.72
C ASN A 60 -6.67 0.45 0.04
N ASP A 61 -6.05 1.58 0.40
CA ASP A 61 -4.72 1.98 -0.06
C ASP A 61 -3.64 1.39 0.86
N LYS A 62 -3.45 0.08 0.72
CA LYS A 62 -2.20 -0.57 1.13
C LYS A 62 -1.03 0.24 0.50
N PRO A 63 -0.01 0.68 1.25
CA PRO A 63 1.17 1.29 0.63
C PRO A 63 1.77 0.34 -0.40
N SER A 64 2.30 0.86 -1.51
CA SER A 64 2.95 0.04 -2.54
C SER A 64 4.09 -0.76 -1.93
N GLN A 65 3.90 -2.06 -1.70
CA GLN A 65 4.92 -2.88 -1.07
C GLN A 65 6.02 -3.19 -2.09
N ALA A 66 7.29 -3.06 -1.68
CA ALA A 66 8.39 -3.56 -2.47
C ALA A 66 8.18 -5.07 -2.72
N GLY A 67 8.18 -5.49 -3.98
CA GLY A 67 7.84 -6.86 -4.36
C GLY A 67 6.39 -7.09 -4.81
N GLU A 68 5.60 -6.06 -5.13
CA GLU A 68 4.33 -6.21 -5.87
C GLU A 68 4.26 -5.24 -7.07
N ALA A 69 3.57 -5.63 -8.15
CA ALA A 69 3.31 -4.73 -9.28
C ALA A 69 1.85 -4.24 -9.24
N LEU A 70 1.66 -2.93 -9.39
CA LEU A 70 0.34 -2.28 -9.27
C LEU A 70 -0.33 -2.21 -10.64
N LEU A 71 -1.58 -2.67 -10.73
CA LEU A 71 -2.45 -2.49 -11.88
C LEU A 71 -3.60 -1.54 -11.50
N VAL A 72 -3.63 -0.37 -12.13
CA VAL A 72 -4.60 0.71 -11.89
C VAL A 72 -5.43 0.93 -13.14
N LEU A 73 -6.74 1.15 -13.00
CA LEU A 73 -7.59 1.62 -14.08
C LEU A 73 -7.54 3.16 -14.13
N GLU A 74 -6.91 3.72 -15.18
CA GLU A 74 -6.76 5.17 -15.36
C GLU A 74 -7.96 5.81 -16.07
N SER A 75 -8.63 5.09 -16.98
CA SER A 75 -9.79 5.63 -17.69
C SER A 75 -10.82 4.60 -18.11
N LYS A 76 -12.06 5.07 -18.21
CA LYS A 76 -13.24 4.41 -18.78
C LYS A 76 -13.87 5.43 -19.72
N THR A 77 -13.98 5.13 -21.01
CA THR A 77 -14.40 6.10 -22.04
C THR A 77 -15.32 5.46 -23.05
N GLU A 78 -16.49 6.07 -23.25
CA GLU A 78 -17.44 5.66 -24.28
C GLU A 78 -16.81 5.86 -25.67
N THR A 79 -16.98 4.88 -26.55
CA THR A 79 -16.61 5.00 -27.97
C THR A 79 -17.83 4.60 -28.81
N GLY A 80 -17.92 5.06 -30.05
CA GLY A 80 -19.16 5.00 -30.84
C GLY A 80 -19.82 3.62 -31.02
N ASN A 81 -19.11 2.52 -30.75
CA ASN A 81 -19.67 1.17 -30.70
C ASN A 81 -19.20 0.33 -29.50
N GLY A 82 -18.83 0.96 -28.38
CA GLY A 82 -18.61 0.28 -27.10
C GLY A 82 -17.62 0.95 -26.15
N CYS A 83 -17.36 0.35 -24.99
CA CYS A 83 -16.56 0.94 -23.92
C CYS A 83 -15.05 0.61 -24.04
N ARG A 84 -14.21 1.66 -23.96
CA ARG A 84 -12.75 1.56 -23.90
C ARG A 84 -12.23 1.82 -22.48
N PHE A 85 -11.19 1.09 -22.11
CA PHE A 85 -10.51 1.20 -20.82
C PHE A 85 -9.00 1.36 -21.01
N VAL A 86 -8.36 2.21 -20.19
CA VAL A 86 -6.90 2.32 -20.11
C VAL A 86 -6.45 1.92 -18.72
N VAL A 87 -5.49 1.01 -18.65
CA VAL A 87 -4.84 0.53 -17.44
C VAL A 87 -3.35 0.87 -17.42
N LEU A 88 -2.85 1.15 -16.23
CA LEU A 88 -1.45 1.41 -15.93
C LEU A 88 -0.90 0.28 -15.08
N LEU A 89 0.14 -0.40 -15.57
CA LEU A 89 0.98 -1.28 -14.75
C LEU A 89 2.19 -0.49 -14.26
N THR A 90 2.45 -0.50 -12.95
CA THR A 90 3.70 -0.02 -12.33
C THR A 90 4.45 -1.21 -11.75
N ASN A 91 5.70 -1.42 -12.14
CA ASN A 91 6.51 -2.53 -11.64
C ASN A 91 7.34 -2.11 -10.41
N ASN A 92 6.99 -2.61 -9.22
CA ASN A 92 7.81 -2.45 -8.00
C ASN A 92 8.50 -3.76 -7.55
N PHE A 93 8.63 -4.74 -8.44
CA PHE A 93 9.56 -5.85 -8.24
C PHE A 93 11.01 -5.37 -8.44
N PRO A 94 12.00 -6.04 -7.82
CA PRO A 94 13.42 -5.81 -8.11
C PRO A 94 13.89 -6.41 -9.45
N TYR A 95 12.97 -6.94 -10.27
CA TYR A 95 13.24 -7.60 -11.56
C TYR A 95 12.32 -7.08 -12.67
N GLU A 96 12.68 -7.34 -13.93
CA GLU A 96 11.86 -7.03 -15.10
C GLU A 96 10.64 -7.98 -15.20
N ILE A 97 9.46 -7.41 -15.47
CA ILE A 97 8.30 -8.17 -15.97
C ILE A 97 8.50 -8.31 -17.49
N ARG A 98 9.10 -9.43 -17.90
CA ARG A 98 9.42 -9.68 -19.32
C ARG A 98 8.16 -9.82 -20.16
N SER A 99 7.15 -10.52 -19.63
CA SER A 99 5.83 -10.66 -20.25
C SER A 99 4.76 -10.92 -19.19
N LEU A 100 3.61 -10.27 -19.32
CA LEU A 100 2.43 -10.47 -18.49
C LEU A 100 1.16 -10.18 -19.31
N ILE A 101 0.30 -11.16 -19.51
CA ILE A 101 -0.94 -11.01 -20.29
C ILE A 101 -2.14 -11.25 -19.37
N PRO A 102 -2.73 -10.20 -18.78
CA PRO A 102 -3.99 -10.30 -18.04
C PRO A 102 -5.18 -10.32 -19.00
N TYR A 103 -6.27 -10.93 -18.54
CA TYR A 103 -7.58 -10.85 -19.17
C TYR A 103 -8.50 -9.97 -18.32
N TYR A 104 -9.50 -9.39 -18.97
CA TYR A 104 -10.48 -8.50 -18.36
C TYR A 104 -11.87 -9.03 -18.71
N SER A 105 -12.65 -9.41 -17.70
CA SER A 105 -14.04 -9.84 -17.84
C SER A 105 -14.96 -8.70 -17.43
N VAL A 106 -15.92 -8.33 -18.28
CA VAL A 106 -16.93 -7.31 -17.94
C VAL A 106 -18.25 -7.92 -17.55
N TYR A 107 -18.84 -7.37 -16.50
CA TYR A 107 -20.10 -7.80 -15.93
C TYR A 107 -21.15 -6.70 -16.04
N ARG A 108 -22.36 -7.09 -16.42
CA ARG A 108 -23.55 -6.23 -16.29
C ARG A 108 -24.01 -6.16 -14.83
N ALA A 109 -24.91 -5.22 -14.54
CA ALA A 109 -25.47 -5.02 -13.20
C ALA A 109 -26.16 -6.28 -12.60
N ASN A 110 -26.64 -7.20 -13.43
CA ASN A 110 -27.20 -8.48 -13.02
C ASN A 110 -26.16 -9.57 -12.70
N GLY A 111 -24.86 -9.25 -12.73
CA GLY A 111 -23.78 -10.20 -12.45
C GLY A 111 -23.46 -11.18 -13.58
N VAL A 112 -24.06 -11.02 -14.77
CA VAL A 112 -23.74 -11.84 -15.95
C VAL A 112 -22.52 -11.26 -16.67
N ILE A 113 -21.54 -12.13 -16.98
CA ILE A 113 -20.40 -11.80 -17.85
C ILE A 113 -20.94 -11.48 -19.24
N TYR A 114 -20.57 -10.32 -19.79
CA TYR A 114 -20.83 -10.01 -21.19
C TYR A 114 -19.76 -10.60 -22.10
N ASP A 115 -18.48 -10.36 -21.78
CA ASP A 115 -17.34 -10.78 -22.60
C ASP A 115 -16.04 -10.78 -21.77
N THR A 116 -14.97 -11.41 -22.27
CA THR A 116 -13.63 -11.43 -21.68
C THR A 116 -12.54 -11.23 -22.73
N VAL A 117 -11.78 -10.14 -22.62
CA VAL A 117 -10.72 -9.77 -23.57
C VAL A 117 -9.35 -9.65 -22.91
N SER A 118 -8.28 -9.93 -23.65
CA SER A 118 -6.91 -9.55 -23.25
C SER A 118 -6.61 -8.11 -23.66
N SER A 119 -5.67 -7.43 -22.98
CA SER A 119 -5.10 -6.19 -23.55
C SER A 119 -4.29 -6.52 -24.82
N ASN A 120 -4.48 -5.75 -25.89
CA ASN A 120 -4.05 -6.10 -27.26
C ASN A 120 -2.58 -6.50 -27.44
N THR A 121 -1.68 -6.09 -26.53
CA THR A 121 -0.24 -6.39 -26.59
C THR A 121 0.33 -6.92 -25.27
N GLY A 122 -0.49 -7.15 -24.24
CA GLY A 122 -0.02 -7.47 -22.88
C GLY A 122 0.95 -6.42 -22.31
N PHE A 123 1.51 -6.67 -21.14
CA PHE A 123 2.64 -5.90 -20.61
C PHE A 123 3.95 -6.62 -20.92
N THR A 124 4.93 -5.89 -21.44
CA THR A 124 6.20 -6.46 -21.96
C THR A 124 7.38 -5.58 -21.60
N ALA A 125 8.48 -6.23 -21.21
CA ALA A 125 9.76 -5.62 -20.83
C ALA A 125 9.64 -4.43 -19.85
N VAL A 126 8.78 -4.54 -18.83
CA VAL A 126 8.58 -3.48 -17.83
C VAL A 126 9.64 -3.62 -16.74
N ARG A 127 10.61 -2.70 -16.70
CA ARG A 127 11.75 -2.77 -15.75
C ARG A 127 11.32 -2.33 -14.34
N PRO A 128 12.13 -2.57 -13.30
CA PRO A 128 11.88 -2.03 -11.96
C PRO A 128 11.71 -0.51 -11.99
N GLY A 129 10.63 -0.01 -11.38
CA GLY A 129 10.25 1.40 -11.36
C GLY A 129 9.48 1.89 -12.59
N ASP A 130 9.50 1.15 -13.71
CA ASP A 130 8.83 1.56 -14.94
C ASP A 130 7.30 1.48 -14.82
N LYS A 131 6.64 2.31 -15.63
CA LYS A 131 5.19 2.32 -15.79
C LYS A 131 4.83 2.12 -17.25
N GLN A 132 3.86 1.24 -17.52
CA GLN A 132 3.42 0.93 -18.87
C GLN A 132 1.89 1.00 -18.96
N ARG A 133 1.38 1.76 -19.94
CA ARG A 133 -0.05 1.85 -20.23
C ARG A 133 -0.47 0.81 -21.26
N ARG A 134 -1.68 0.27 -21.10
CA ARG A 134 -2.35 -0.57 -22.09
C ARG A 134 -3.83 -0.25 -22.18
N GLU A 135 -4.36 -0.45 -23.38
CA GLU A 135 -5.77 -0.29 -23.70
C GLU A 135 -6.42 -1.65 -23.91
N PHE A 136 -7.68 -1.76 -23.52
CA PHE A 136 -8.60 -2.80 -23.99
C PHE A 136 -9.98 -2.18 -24.24
N LYS A 137 -10.77 -2.82 -25.10
CA LYS A 137 -12.09 -2.33 -25.49
C LYS A 137 -13.06 -3.50 -25.61
N PHE A 138 -14.29 -3.28 -25.16
CA PHE A 138 -15.43 -4.13 -25.46
C PHE A 138 -16.31 -3.44 -26.51
N THR A 139 -16.55 -4.12 -27.62
CA THR A 139 -17.52 -3.69 -28.65
C THR A 139 -18.91 -4.17 -28.29
N GLY A 140 -19.96 -3.46 -28.71
CA GLY A 140 -21.35 -3.90 -28.54
C GLY A 140 -21.94 -3.71 -27.14
N ILE A 141 -21.21 -3.09 -26.22
CA ILE A 141 -21.67 -2.71 -24.87
C ILE A 141 -21.20 -1.30 -24.53
N VAL A 142 -22.14 -0.44 -24.11
CA VAL A 142 -21.83 0.93 -23.68
C VAL A 142 -21.25 0.95 -22.27
N CYS A 143 -20.44 1.97 -21.94
CA CYS A 143 -19.80 2.09 -20.64
C CYS A 143 -20.78 2.12 -19.45
N GLN A 144 -22.01 2.58 -19.66
CA GLN A 144 -23.06 2.63 -18.64
C GLN A 144 -23.61 1.24 -18.28
N GLU A 145 -23.57 0.26 -19.19
CA GLU A 145 -24.00 -1.12 -18.90
C GLU A 145 -22.98 -1.94 -18.10
N ILE A 146 -21.72 -1.48 -18.06
CA ILE A 146 -20.61 -2.17 -17.38
C ILE A 146 -20.56 -1.76 -15.91
N ALA A 147 -21.03 -2.66 -15.04
CA ALA A 147 -21.07 -2.47 -13.59
C ALA A 147 -19.76 -2.90 -12.89
N ARG A 148 -19.04 -3.88 -13.46
CA ARG A 148 -17.76 -4.38 -12.92
C ARG A 148 -16.83 -4.82 -14.05
N VAL A 149 -15.54 -4.57 -13.86
CA VAL A 149 -14.42 -5.11 -14.65
C VAL A 149 -13.59 -5.99 -13.71
N GLN A 150 -13.48 -7.28 -13.98
CA GLN A 150 -12.65 -8.20 -13.21
C GLN A 150 -11.38 -8.53 -13.98
N VAL A 151 -10.22 -8.45 -13.32
CA VAL A 151 -8.93 -8.88 -13.87
C VAL A 151 -8.75 -10.37 -13.59
N VAL A 152 -8.70 -11.19 -14.64
CA VAL A 152 -8.65 -12.65 -14.53
C VAL A 152 -7.47 -13.27 -15.31
N GLY A 153 -7.22 -14.56 -15.05
CA GLY A 153 -6.13 -15.31 -15.68
C GLY A 153 -4.77 -14.85 -15.18
N GLY A 154 -3.88 -14.50 -16.11
CA GLY A 154 -2.47 -14.28 -15.79
C GLY A 154 -1.71 -15.58 -15.50
N ASP A 155 -2.14 -16.71 -16.07
CA ASP A 155 -1.43 -18.00 -15.91
C ASP A 155 -0.14 -18.08 -16.76
N ARG A 156 0.00 -17.17 -17.74
CA ARG A 156 1.13 -17.11 -18.67
C ARG A 156 1.84 -15.78 -18.53
N CYS A 157 2.88 -15.76 -17.70
CA CYS A 157 3.81 -14.65 -17.59
C CYS A 157 5.26 -15.13 -17.58
N VAL A 158 6.20 -14.18 -17.62
CA VAL A 158 7.60 -14.39 -17.30
C VAL A 158 8.04 -13.21 -16.43
N MET A 159 8.20 -13.44 -15.12
CA MET A 159 8.64 -12.41 -14.17
C MET A 159 9.26 -13.04 -12.91
N GLY A 160 10.48 -12.62 -12.58
CA GLY A 160 11.27 -13.27 -11.53
C GLY A 160 11.52 -14.75 -11.85
N ASP A 161 11.17 -15.61 -10.90
CA ASP A 161 11.15 -17.07 -10.97
C ASP A 161 9.95 -17.66 -11.74
N LEU A 162 8.90 -16.88 -12.03
CA LEU A 162 7.75 -17.35 -12.81
C LEU A 162 8.06 -17.39 -14.31
N HIS A 163 7.57 -18.44 -14.97
CA HIS A 163 7.72 -18.64 -16.41
C HIS A 163 6.46 -19.20 -17.06
N LYS A 164 6.41 -19.18 -18.40
CA LYS A 164 5.26 -19.62 -19.22
C LYS A 164 4.80 -21.08 -19.04
N PHE A 165 5.55 -21.88 -18.29
CA PHE A 165 5.26 -23.29 -17.95
C PHE A 165 5.12 -23.50 -16.44
N THR A 166 4.84 -22.45 -15.65
CA THR A 166 4.60 -22.62 -14.21
C THR A 166 3.18 -23.16 -14.04
N ASP A 167 3.04 -24.37 -13.50
CA ASP A 167 1.80 -25.15 -13.54
C ASP A 167 0.67 -24.60 -12.64
N GLU A 168 1.00 -23.79 -11.64
CA GLU A 168 0.02 -23.23 -10.72
C GLU A 168 -0.74 -22.03 -11.31
N LYS A 169 -2.04 -22.25 -11.53
CA LYS A 169 -2.98 -21.24 -12.03
C LYS A 169 -3.01 -19.99 -11.15
N GLY A 170 -3.07 -18.83 -11.80
CA GLY A 170 -3.21 -17.52 -11.15
C GLY A 170 -1.94 -17.00 -10.47
N GLN A 171 -0.80 -17.70 -10.48
CA GLN A 171 0.40 -17.24 -9.76
C GLN A 171 0.89 -15.85 -10.18
N CYS A 172 0.82 -15.49 -11.46
CA CYS A 172 1.23 -14.14 -11.87
C CYS A 172 0.24 -13.08 -11.40
N LEU A 173 -1.07 -13.38 -11.46
CA LEU A 173 -2.11 -12.50 -10.93
C LEU A 173 -2.04 -12.39 -9.40
N ALA A 174 -1.55 -13.40 -8.69
CA ALA A 174 -1.32 -13.34 -7.25
C ALA A 174 -0.26 -12.28 -6.87
N ARG A 175 0.80 -12.10 -7.67
CA ARG A 175 1.85 -11.08 -7.43
C ARG A 175 1.48 -9.66 -7.90
N LEU A 176 0.37 -9.50 -8.62
CA LEU A 176 -0.20 -8.20 -8.97
C LEU A 176 -1.08 -7.67 -7.84
N ARG A 177 -1.12 -6.35 -7.65
CA ARG A 177 -2.15 -5.69 -6.87
C ARG A 177 -3.06 -4.90 -7.81
N VAL A 178 -4.31 -5.36 -7.95
CA VAL A 178 -5.36 -4.62 -8.65
C VAL A 178 -5.89 -3.58 -7.67
N VAL A 179 -5.73 -2.30 -8.00
CA VAL A 179 -6.18 -1.19 -7.16
C VAL A 179 -7.65 -0.90 -7.48
N PRO A 180 -8.56 -0.82 -6.49
CA PRO A 180 -9.94 -0.42 -6.72
C PRO A 180 -10.05 0.91 -7.47
N SER A 181 -11.13 1.10 -8.23
CA SER A 181 -11.35 2.30 -9.05
C SER A 181 -12.76 2.85 -8.86
N ASP A 182 -12.87 4.17 -8.81
CA ASP A 182 -14.14 4.89 -8.75
C ASP A 182 -14.84 4.98 -10.12
N LEU A 183 -14.13 4.65 -11.21
CA LEU A 183 -14.67 4.69 -12.59
C LEU A 183 -15.65 3.52 -12.87
N VAL A 184 -15.38 2.39 -12.25
CA VAL A 184 -16.15 1.14 -12.27
C VAL A 184 -15.52 0.22 -11.24
N ARG A 185 -16.32 -0.66 -10.61
CA ARG A 185 -15.78 -1.69 -9.73
C ARG A 185 -14.70 -2.50 -10.45
N PHE A 186 -13.46 -2.36 -10.02
CA PHE A 186 -12.26 -2.97 -10.61
C PHE A 186 -11.57 -3.84 -9.56
N ASP A 187 -11.58 -5.15 -9.76
CA ASP A 187 -11.10 -6.15 -8.79
C ASP A 187 -10.53 -7.40 -9.49
N LYS A 188 -10.13 -8.41 -8.71
CA LYS A 188 -9.73 -9.75 -9.19
C LYS A 188 -10.88 -10.75 -9.10
#